data_AF-A0A644XWB5-F1
#
_entry.id   AF-A0A644XWB5-F1
#
_cell.length_a   1.000
_cell.length_b   1.000
_cell.length_c   1.000
_cell.angle_alpha   90.00
_cell.angle_beta   90.00
_cell.angle_gamma   90.00
#
_symmetry.space_group_name_H-M   'P 1'
#
loop_
_entity.id
_entity.type
_entity.pdbx_description
1 polymer ?
#
loop_
_entity_poly.entity_id
_entity_poly.type
_entity_poly.pdbx_seq_one_letter_code
_entity_poly.pdbx_strand_id
1 'polypeptide(L)'
;MFCLFKHAWDGCICKRCGKKRDEEHTWNGCVCSKCGKKRDEEHIWDGCVCTKCGKKRDEEHTWDGCVCTKCRKKRDSGHNWQPCDPSDHTIAERCARCGEVRNERNHCPRCGTFDSMRESTWTSEYITGGGTMDHQFDIITEQSCSQYTCRVCRYQTEPNCTDIRTYDNESEIYGS
;
A
#
# COMPACT_ATOMS: atom_id res chain seq x y z
N MET A 1 21.45 -28.50 -38.52
CA MET A 1 22.64 -28.87 -39.32
C MET A 1 23.86 -28.85 -38.40
N PHE A 2 24.47 -30.01 -38.14
CA PHE A 2 25.54 -30.17 -37.14
C PHE A 2 26.92 -29.94 -37.75
N CYS A 3 27.79 -29.19 -37.08
CA CYS A 3 29.20 -29.06 -37.48
C CYS A 3 29.99 -30.27 -36.95
N LEU A 4 30.28 -31.24 -37.81
CA LEU A 4 30.95 -32.51 -37.45
C LEU A 4 32.48 -32.40 -37.30
N PHE A 5 33.13 -31.45 -37.98
CA PHE A 5 34.60 -31.39 -38.02
C PHE A 5 35.19 -30.00 -37.70
N LYS A 6 34.60 -28.90 -38.21
CA LYS A 6 35.02 -27.52 -37.87
C LYS A 6 33.83 -26.57 -37.82
N HIS A 7 33.84 -25.69 -36.83
CA HIS A 7 32.85 -24.63 -36.69
C HIS A 7 33.21 -23.44 -37.59
N ALA A 8 32.22 -22.92 -38.32
CA ALA A 8 32.33 -21.68 -39.07
C ALA A 8 31.92 -20.52 -38.14
N TRP A 9 32.89 -19.94 -37.43
CA TRP A 9 32.67 -18.88 -36.45
C TRP A 9 32.48 -17.52 -37.13
N ASP A 10 31.57 -16.73 -36.57
CA ASP A 10 31.37 -15.30 -36.83
C ASP A 10 31.42 -14.59 -35.49
N GLY A 11 32.64 -14.29 -35.06
CA GLY A 11 32.94 -13.91 -33.68
C GLY A 11 32.59 -15.04 -32.71
N CYS A 12 31.70 -14.75 -31.77
CA CYS A 12 31.31 -15.66 -30.69
C CYS A 12 30.19 -16.65 -31.04
N ILE A 13 29.67 -16.69 -32.28
CA ILE A 13 28.62 -17.62 -32.70
C ILE A 13 29.05 -18.39 -33.95
N CYS A 14 28.78 -19.69 -33.99
CA CYS A 14 28.92 -20.45 -35.23
C CYS A 14 27.70 -20.21 -36.14
N LYS A 15 27.91 -19.65 -37.34
CA LYS A 15 26.81 -19.37 -38.30
C LYS A 15 26.03 -20.63 -38.71
N ARG A 16 26.64 -21.81 -38.62
CA ARG A 16 26.07 -23.07 -39.09
C ARG A 16 25.25 -23.80 -38.03
N CYS A 17 25.70 -23.82 -36.78
CA CYS A 17 25.04 -24.58 -35.70
C CYS A 17 24.57 -23.73 -34.53
N GLY A 18 24.80 -22.42 -34.54
CA GLY A 18 24.40 -21.51 -33.46
C GLY A 18 25.18 -21.67 -32.15
N LYS A 19 26.17 -22.58 -32.10
CA LYS A 19 27.01 -22.77 -30.92
C LYS A 19 27.68 -21.45 -30.55
N LYS A 20 27.69 -21.13 -29.26
CA LYS A 20 28.34 -19.93 -28.71
C LYS A 20 29.71 -20.31 -28.14
N ARG A 21 30.67 -19.39 -28.21
CA ARG A 21 31.96 -19.47 -27.51
C ARG A 21 32.22 -18.20 -26.72
N ASP A 22 33.15 -18.26 -25.78
CA ASP A 22 33.46 -17.15 -24.88
C ASP A 22 34.53 -16.19 -25.43
N GLU A 23 34.99 -16.42 -26.66
CA GLU A 23 36.01 -15.65 -27.35
C GLU A 23 35.40 -14.86 -28.53
N GLU A 24 36.12 -13.81 -28.97
CA GLU A 24 35.74 -12.98 -30.13
C GLU A 24 34.33 -12.38 -30.06
N HIS A 25 33.95 -11.91 -28.87
CA HIS A 25 32.71 -11.17 -28.70
C HIS A 25 32.79 -9.79 -29.35
N THR A 26 31.83 -9.48 -30.24
CA THR A 26 31.62 -8.12 -30.77
C THR A 26 30.78 -7.31 -29.78
N TRP A 27 31.44 -6.64 -28.84
CA TRP A 27 30.79 -5.85 -27.79
C TRP A 27 30.21 -4.52 -28.32
N ASN A 28 29.00 -4.18 -27.85
CA ASN A 28 28.38 -2.87 -28.00
C ASN A 28 28.09 -2.34 -26.59
N GLY A 29 29.11 -1.78 -25.95
CA GLY A 29 29.14 -1.53 -24.51
C GLY A 29 29.20 -2.85 -23.73
N CYS A 30 28.34 -2.98 -22.72
CA CYS A 30 28.29 -4.15 -21.84
C CYS A 30 27.54 -5.37 -22.43
N VAL A 31 27.08 -5.32 -23.69
CA VAL A 31 26.33 -6.41 -24.32
C VAL A 31 26.98 -6.80 -25.64
N CYS A 32 27.18 -8.10 -25.86
CA CYS A 32 27.65 -8.61 -27.14
C CYS A 32 26.54 -8.51 -28.19
N SER A 33 26.78 -7.76 -29.26
CA SER A 33 25.83 -7.54 -30.36
C SER A 33 25.43 -8.82 -31.10
N LYS A 34 26.27 -9.86 -31.07
CA LYS A 34 26.03 -11.15 -31.73
C LYS A 34 25.22 -12.09 -30.84
N CYS A 35 25.67 -12.32 -29.60
CA CYS A 35 25.12 -13.38 -28.74
C CYS A 35 24.30 -12.91 -27.53
N GLY A 36 24.25 -11.61 -27.27
CA GLY A 36 23.56 -11.01 -26.14
C GLY A 36 24.24 -11.25 -24.78
N LYS A 37 25.44 -11.85 -24.75
CA LYS A 37 26.22 -12.01 -23.52
C LYS A 37 26.42 -10.65 -22.89
N LYS A 38 26.29 -10.58 -21.56
CA LYS A 38 26.50 -9.36 -20.77
C LYS A 38 27.85 -9.45 -20.07
N ARG A 39 28.53 -8.33 -19.90
CA ARG A 39 29.71 -8.17 -19.03
C ARG A 39 29.49 -7.00 -18.07
N ASP A 40 30.28 -6.96 -17.00
CA ASP A 40 30.19 -5.91 -15.98
C ASP A 40 31.03 -4.66 -16.28
N GLU A 41 31.60 -4.60 -17.49
CA GLU A 41 32.44 -3.52 -17.97
C GLU A 41 31.74 -2.74 -19.10
N GLU A 42 32.19 -1.51 -19.34
CA GLU A 42 31.72 -0.65 -20.44
C GLU A 42 30.20 -0.45 -20.48
N HIS A 43 29.59 -0.34 -19.30
CA HIS A 43 28.20 0.05 -19.20
C HIS A 43 27.99 1.50 -19.69
N ILE A 44 27.03 1.68 -20.58
CA ILE A 44 26.59 3.00 -21.03
C ILE A 44 25.42 3.42 -20.13
N TRP A 45 25.71 4.28 -19.17
CA TRP A 45 24.75 4.70 -18.14
C TRP A 45 23.94 5.92 -18.58
N ASP A 46 22.64 5.89 -18.28
CA ASP A 46 21.74 7.05 -18.27
C ASP A 46 21.24 7.20 -16.82
N GLY A 47 22.04 7.94 -16.03
CA GLY A 47 21.92 8.02 -14.58
C GLY A 47 22.18 6.66 -13.90
N CYS A 48 21.18 6.14 -13.20
CA CYS A 48 21.28 4.90 -12.43
C CYS A 48 20.96 3.62 -13.25
N VAL A 49 20.68 3.72 -14.55
CA VAL A 49 20.31 2.57 -15.40
C VAL A 49 21.21 2.50 -16.62
N CYS A 50 21.71 1.30 -16.93
CA CYS A 50 22.45 1.07 -18.16
C CYS A 50 21.48 0.98 -19.35
N THR A 51 21.64 1.84 -20.34
CA THR A 51 20.82 1.92 -21.55
C THR A 51 20.87 0.65 -22.41
N LYS A 52 21.95 -0.14 -22.30
CA LYS A 52 22.16 -1.36 -23.11
C LYS A 52 21.61 -2.62 -22.46
N CYS A 53 21.80 -2.80 -21.16
CA CYS A 53 21.46 -4.05 -20.48
C CYS A 53 20.40 -3.93 -19.37
N GLY A 54 19.98 -2.71 -19.04
CA GLY A 54 19.03 -2.42 -17.97
C GLY A 54 19.59 -2.60 -16.55
N LYS A 55 20.89 -2.89 -16.40
CA LYS A 55 21.53 -3.00 -15.08
C LYS A 55 21.31 -1.69 -14.32
N LYS A 56 21.00 -1.81 -13.03
CA LYS A 56 20.79 -0.67 -12.13
C LYS A 56 22.01 -0.53 -11.23
N ARG A 57 22.37 0.70 -10.87
CA ARG A 57 23.36 1.02 -9.83
C ARG A 57 22.73 1.93 -8.79
N ASP A 58 23.36 2.01 -7.62
CA ASP A 58 22.86 2.81 -6.49
C ASP A 58 23.26 4.29 -6.56
N GLU A 59 24.08 4.64 -7.55
CA GLU A 59 24.58 5.99 -7.78
C GLU A 59 23.81 6.70 -8.90
N GLU A 60 23.93 8.03 -8.95
CA GLU A 60 23.37 8.88 -10.01
C GLU A 60 21.87 8.70 -10.27
N HIS A 61 21.11 8.48 -9.19
CA HIS A 61 19.66 8.48 -9.27
C HIS A 61 19.12 9.88 -9.55
N THR A 62 18.32 10.01 -10.59
CA THR A 62 17.48 11.19 -10.83
C THR A 62 16.17 11.03 -10.04
N TRP A 63 16.00 11.82 -8.98
CA TRP A 63 14.86 11.70 -8.08
C TRP A 63 13.75 12.68 -8.43
N ASP A 64 12.52 12.17 -8.52
CA ASP A 64 11.31 12.97 -8.44
C ASP A 64 10.65 12.68 -7.08
N GLY A 65 11.07 13.43 -6.06
CA GLY A 65 10.60 13.26 -4.68
C GLY A 65 11.20 12.02 -4.05
N CYS A 66 10.38 11.05 -3.65
CA CYS A 66 10.84 9.78 -3.08
C CYS A 66 11.05 8.67 -4.12
N VAL A 67 10.79 8.92 -5.41
CA VAL A 67 10.89 7.89 -6.47
C VAL A 67 11.90 8.31 -7.52
N CYS A 68 12.79 7.40 -7.90
CA CYS A 68 13.70 7.64 -9.03
C CYS A 68 12.94 7.56 -10.36
N THR A 69 13.09 8.58 -11.21
CA THR A 69 12.40 8.67 -12.51
C THR A 69 12.85 7.59 -13.49
N LYS A 70 14.11 7.13 -13.38
CA LYS A 70 14.71 6.15 -14.29
C LYS A 70 14.46 4.71 -13.87
N CYS A 71 14.70 4.37 -12.60
CA CYS A 71 14.68 2.98 -12.14
C CYS A 71 13.52 2.63 -11.19
N ARG A 72 12.70 3.62 -10.82
CA ARG A 72 11.57 3.53 -9.86
C ARG A 72 11.97 3.07 -8.45
N LYS A 73 13.26 3.08 -8.12
CA LYS A 73 13.73 2.89 -6.74
C LYS A 73 13.08 3.94 -5.84
N LYS A 74 12.67 3.53 -4.65
CA LYS A 74 12.16 4.42 -3.61
C LYS A 74 13.29 4.78 -2.64
N ARG A 75 13.23 5.96 -2.03
CA ARG A 75 14.09 6.39 -0.92
C ARG A 75 13.23 6.93 0.20
N ASP A 76 13.73 6.89 1.42
CA ASP A 76 12.98 7.29 2.64
C ASP A 76 12.77 8.83 2.76
N SER A 77 13.25 9.61 1.80
CA SER A 77 13.22 11.07 1.81
C SER A 77 12.57 11.68 0.58
N GLY A 78 12.03 12.89 0.72
CA GLY A 78 11.33 13.59 -0.37
C GLY A 78 9.93 13.04 -0.67
N HIS A 79 9.30 12.36 0.29
CA HIS A 79 7.91 11.96 0.20
C HIS A 79 6.99 13.19 0.27
N ASN A 80 5.92 13.16 -0.51
CA ASN A 80 4.82 14.12 -0.41
C ASN A 80 3.64 13.45 0.27
N TRP A 81 3.60 13.55 1.59
CA TRP A 81 2.58 12.93 2.43
C TRP A 81 1.27 13.73 2.35
N GLN A 82 0.18 13.01 2.14
CA GLN A 82 -1.17 13.57 2.07
C GLN A 82 -2.07 12.74 2.99
N PRO A 83 -3.08 13.32 3.67
CA PRO A 83 -4.04 12.56 4.46
C PRO A 83 -4.71 11.45 3.62
N CYS A 84 -4.88 10.25 4.18
CA CYS A 84 -5.55 9.13 3.51
C CYS A 84 -7.04 9.41 3.24
N ASP A 85 -7.73 9.99 4.23
CA ASP A 85 -9.11 10.44 4.14
C ASP A 85 -9.35 11.53 5.22
N PRO A 86 -9.99 12.67 4.92
CA PRO A 86 -10.41 13.65 5.92
C PRO A 86 -11.39 13.12 6.97
N SER A 87 -12.12 12.04 6.66
CA SER A 87 -13.21 11.49 7.49
C SER A 87 -12.79 10.36 8.44
N ASP A 88 -11.62 9.76 8.24
CA ASP A 88 -11.19 8.57 8.97
C ASP A 88 -10.73 8.84 10.42
N HIS A 89 -10.74 10.10 10.90
CA HIS A 89 -10.21 10.48 12.23
C HIS A 89 -8.80 9.95 12.55
N THR A 90 -8.09 9.43 11.54
CA THR A 90 -6.72 8.97 11.64
C THR A 90 -5.80 10.05 11.11
N ILE A 91 -4.61 10.15 11.68
CA ILE A 91 -3.54 10.97 11.11
C ILE A 91 -2.73 10.21 10.05
N ALA A 92 -3.30 9.12 9.52
CA ALA A 92 -2.62 8.29 8.53
C ALA A 92 -2.41 9.12 7.25
N GLU A 93 -1.17 9.15 6.80
CA GLU A 93 -0.81 9.88 5.59
C GLU A 93 -0.28 8.91 4.55
N ARG A 94 -0.72 9.08 3.31
CA ARG A 94 -0.23 8.36 2.13
C ARG A 94 0.66 9.27 1.30
N CYS A 95 1.82 8.78 0.90
CA CYS A 95 2.65 9.49 -0.06
C CYS A 95 1.97 9.48 -1.43
N ALA A 96 1.64 10.65 -1.97
CA ALA A 96 0.98 10.79 -3.26
C ALA A 96 1.78 10.22 -4.45
N ARG A 97 3.10 10.00 -4.28
CA ARG A 97 3.99 9.51 -5.34
C ARG A 97 4.28 8.02 -5.29
N CYS A 98 4.54 7.48 -4.11
CA CYS A 98 4.96 6.08 -3.95
C CYS A 98 3.90 5.19 -3.27
N GLY A 99 2.81 5.79 -2.77
CA GLY A 99 1.69 5.09 -2.13
C GLY A 99 1.99 4.54 -0.74
N GLU A 100 3.21 4.69 -0.23
CA GLU A 100 3.53 4.31 1.15
C GLU A 100 2.65 5.07 2.12
N VAL A 101 2.29 4.40 3.20
CA VAL A 101 1.50 4.95 4.28
C VAL A 101 2.41 5.11 5.49
N ARG A 102 2.25 6.22 6.20
CA ARG A 102 2.87 6.44 7.51
C ARG A 102 1.81 6.87 8.50
N ASN A 103 2.16 6.84 9.78
CA ASN A 103 1.27 7.23 10.88
C ASN A 103 -0.03 6.42 10.97
N GLU A 104 -0.01 5.19 10.47
CA GLU A 104 -1.07 4.16 10.57
C GLU A 104 -1.36 3.70 12.01
N ARG A 105 -0.82 4.40 13.03
CA ARG A 105 -0.94 4.03 14.45
C ARG A 105 -1.77 5.07 15.20
N ASN A 106 -2.49 4.61 16.22
CA ASN A 106 -3.47 5.32 17.06
C ASN A 106 -2.97 6.62 17.73
N HIS A 107 -2.84 7.72 17.00
CA HIS A 107 -2.56 9.03 17.61
C HIS A 107 -3.83 9.71 18.08
N CYS A 108 -3.75 10.42 19.20
CA CYS A 108 -4.85 11.26 19.63
C CYS A 108 -4.93 12.53 18.74
N PRO A 109 -6.09 12.83 18.11
CA PRO A 109 -6.23 14.01 17.27
C PRO A 109 -6.15 15.34 18.05
N ARG A 110 -6.36 15.30 19.38
CA ARG A 110 -6.27 16.49 20.24
C ARG A 110 -4.85 16.82 20.68
N CYS A 111 -4.11 15.83 21.17
CA CYS A 111 -2.78 16.06 21.78
C CYS A 111 -1.62 15.49 20.96
N GLY A 112 -1.89 14.81 19.85
CA GLY A 112 -0.89 14.23 18.97
C GLY A 112 -0.11 13.05 19.59
N THR A 113 -0.46 12.60 20.80
CA THR A 113 0.30 11.55 21.46
C THR A 113 0.11 10.23 20.74
N PHE A 114 1.25 9.63 20.36
CA PHE A 114 1.34 8.36 19.66
C PHE A 114 0.79 7.20 20.51
N ASP A 115 0.09 6.26 19.86
CA ASP A 115 -0.47 5.03 20.43
C ASP A 115 -1.23 5.23 21.76
N SER A 116 -2.02 6.30 21.79
CA SER A 116 -2.70 6.74 23.01
C SER A 116 -4.21 6.53 23.00
N MET A 117 -4.80 6.23 21.84
CA MET A 117 -6.24 5.99 21.71
C MET A 117 -6.59 4.55 22.08
N ARG A 118 -7.59 4.37 22.95
CA ARG A 118 -8.15 3.07 23.35
C ARG A 118 -9.60 3.00 22.91
N GLU A 119 -9.95 1.92 22.22
CA GLU A 119 -11.34 1.62 21.89
C GLU A 119 -12.08 1.03 23.09
N SER A 120 -13.32 1.49 23.27
CA SER A 120 -14.31 0.95 24.19
C SER A 120 -15.55 0.61 23.39
N THR A 121 -16.09 -0.59 23.60
CA THR A 121 -17.32 -1.05 22.96
C THR A 121 -18.39 -1.33 24.01
N TRP A 122 -19.65 -1.03 23.70
CA TRP A 122 -20.80 -1.32 24.56
C TRP A 122 -22.06 -1.52 23.73
N THR A 123 -23.07 -2.13 24.32
CA THR A 123 -24.41 -2.22 23.76
C THR A 123 -25.29 -1.14 24.40
N SER A 124 -26.08 -0.45 23.59
CA SER A 124 -27.04 0.55 24.03
C SER A 124 -28.41 0.23 23.46
N GLU A 125 -29.47 0.57 24.17
CA GLU A 125 -30.84 0.44 23.68
C GLU A 125 -31.47 1.81 23.53
N TYR A 126 -32.33 1.97 22.52
CA TYR A 126 -33.22 3.12 22.42
C TYR A 126 -34.63 2.67 22.06
N ILE A 127 -35.60 3.42 22.57
CA ILE A 127 -37.02 3.13 22.40
C ILE A 127 -37.59 4.12 21.39
N THR A 128 -38.21 3.61 20.34
CA THR A 128 -39.07 4.41 19.47
C THR A 128 -40.51 4.04 19.75
N GLY A 129 -41.26 4.99 20.31
CA GLY A 129 -42.69 4.80 20.57
C GLY A 129 -43.51 4.92 19.30
N GLY A 130 -44.38 3.94 19.07
CA GLY A 130 -45.41 3.96 18.03
C GLY A 130 -46.77 3.65 18.65
N GLY A 131 -47.80 4.40 18.26
CA GLY A 131 -49.13 4.23 18.85
C GLY A 131 -50.25 4.51 17.85
N THR A 132 -51.35 3.78 18.01
CA THR A 132 -52.67 4.08 17.43
C THR A 132 -53.61 4.52 18.57
N MET A 133 -54.84 4.99 18.29
CA MET A 133 -55.75 5.47 19.34
C MET A 133 -56.04 4.43 20.44
N ASP A 134 -55.88 3.13 20.16
CA ASP A 134 -56.24 2.03 21.07
C ASP A 134 -55.05 1.17 21.55
N HIS A 135 -53.85 1.34 20.98
CA HIS A 135 -52.66 0.55 21.33
C HIS A 135 -51.37 1.39 21.30
N GLN A 136 -50.60 1.32 22.38
CA GLN A 136 -49.25 1.85 22.49
C GLN A 136 -48.27 0.68 22.51
N PHE A 137 -47.26 0.70 21.64
CA PHE A 137 -46.18 -0.28 21.65
C PHE A 137 -44.83 0.42 21.67
N ASP A 138 -43.89 -0.20 22.37
CA ASP A 138 -42.49 0.23 22.44
C ASP A 138 -41.66 -0.66 21.54
N ILE A 139 -41.08 -0.07 20.49
CA ILE A 139 -40.06 -0.75 19.68
C ILE A 139 -38.71 -0.50 20.37
N ILE A 140 -38.08 -1.56 20.84
CA ILE A 140 -36.74 -1.51 21.43
C ILE A 140 -35.74 -1.88 20.34
N THR A 141 -34.75 -1.01 20.11
CA THR A 141 -33.63 -1.28 19.21
C THR A 141 -32.33 -1.35 20.00
N GLU A 142 -31.64 -2.49 19.92
CA GLU A 142 -30.29 -2.68 20.42
C GLU A 142 -29.27 -2.18 19.39
N GLN A 143 -28.30 -1.40 19.85
CA GLN A 143 -27.18 -0.89 19.10
C GLN A 143 -25.87 -1.44 19.65
N SER A 144 -24.95 -1.80 18.76
CA SER A 144 -23.54 -1.97 19.12
C SER A 144 -22.81 -0.65 18.88
N CYS A 145 -22.21 -0.09 19.93
CA CYS A 145 -21.50 1.17 19.90
C CYS A 145 -20.00 0.97 20.15
N SER A 146 -19.17 1.81 19.52
CA SER A 146 -17.74 1.93 19.82
C SER A 146 -17.32 3.40 19.95
N GLN A 147 -16.31 3.66 20.78
CA GLN A 147 -15.73 4.98 20.95
C GLN A 147 -14.26 4.88 21.32
N TYR A 148 -13.44 5.78 20.77
CA TYR A 148 -12.04 5.90 21.15
C TYR A 148 -11.82 6.98 22.20
N THR A 149 -11.05 6.65 23.23
CA THR A 149 -10.60 7.56 24.28
C THR A 149 -9.07 7.64 24.35
N CYS A 150 -8.51 8.84 24.40
CA CYS A 150 -7.09 9.05 24.64
C CYS A 150 -6.73 8.80 26.11
N ARG A 151 -5.78 7.90 26.37
CA ARG A 151 -5.29 7.60 27.73
C ARG A 151 -4.51 8.75 28.37
N VAL A 152 -4.00 9.68 27.56
CA VAL A 152 -3.12 10.78 27.99
C VAL A 152 -3.93 12.03 28.29
N CYS A 153 -4.66 12.55 27.30
CA CYS A 153 -5.40 13.81 27.44
C CYS A 153 -6.91 13.63 27.70
N ARG A 154 -7.39 12.38 27.82
CA ARG A 154 -8.81 12.04 28.02
C ARG A 154 -9.76 12.53 26.93
N TYR A 155 -9.24 12.91 25.76
CA TYR A 155 -10.06 13.20 24.58
C TYR A 155 -10.91 12.00 24.20
N GLN A 156 -12.16 12.24 23.86
CA GLN A 156 -13.12 11.22 23.39
C GLN A 156 -13.61 11.60 21.99
N THR A 157 -13.72 10.60 21.14
CA THR A 157 -14.39 10.70 19.83
C THR A 157 -15.90 10.64 20.00
N GLU A 158 -16.67 11.03 18.98
CA GLU A 158 -18.11 10.76 18.97
C GLU A 158 -18.34 9.23 18.91
N PRO A 159 -19.31 8.68 19.66
CA PRO A 159 -19.66 7.27 19.57
C PRO A 159 -20.16 6.90 18.17
N ASN A 160 -19.67 5.80 17.62
CA ASN A 160 -20.20 5.20 16.40
C ASN A 160 -21.08 4.01 16.79
N CYS A 161 -22.38 4.09 16.50
CA CYS A 161 -23.36 3.08 16.88
C CYS A 161 -24.05 2.51 15.63
N THR A 162 -24.24 1.20 15.61
CA THR A 162 -24.97 0.48 14.55
C THR A 162 -26.07 -0.37 15.16
N ASP A 163 -27.28 -0.28 14.63
CA ASP A 163 -28.41 -1.13 15.02
C ASP A 163 -28.09 -2.60 14.73
N ILE A 164 -28.30 -3.46 15.73
CA ILE A 164 -28.03 -4.90 15.63
C ILE A 164 -29.29 -5.74 15.77
N ARG A 165 -30.28 -5.28 16.54
CA ARG A 165 -31.57 -5.98 16.73
C ARG A 165 -32.69 -4.99 17.01
N THR A 166 -33.88 -5.31 16.54
CA THR A 166 -35.10 -4.55 16.80
C THR A 166 -36.20 -5.52 17.18
N TYR A 167 -36.90 -5.26 18.27
CA TYR A 167 -37.98 -6.11 18.74
C TYR A 167 -39.08 -5.28 19.41
N ASP A 168 -40.30 -5.77 19.29
CA ASP A 168 -41.48 -5.13 19.87
C ASP A 168 -41.67 -5.64 21.30
N ASN A 169 -41.75 -4.72 22.26
CA ASN A 169 -42.15 -5.06 23.63
C ASN A 169 -43.65 -4.75 23.77
N GLU A 170 -44.49 -5.70 23.35
CA GLU A 170 -45.91 -5.64 23.62
C GLU A 170 -46.14 -5.86 25.12
N SER A 171 -46.28 -4.77 25.88
CA SER A 171 -46.81 -4.89 27.23
C SER A 171 -48.30 -5.22 27.12
N GLU A 172 -48.66 -6.47 27.39
CA GLU A 172 -50.06 -6.87 27.61
C GLU A 172 -50.60 -6.09 28.83
N ILE A 173 -51.18 -4.91 28.60
CA ILE A 173 -52.01 -4.24 29.62
C ILE A 173 -53.41 -4.84 29.54
N TYR A 174 -53.60 -5.96 30.24
CA TYR A 174 -54.87 -6.29 30.90
C TYR A 174 -54.48 -7.02 32.20
N GLY A 175 -54.68 -6.48 33.41
CA GLY A 175 -55.78 -5.64 33.86
C GLY A 175 -56.88 -6.54 34.42
N SER A 176 -56.80 -6.78 35.73
CA SER A 176 -57.82 -7.23 36.72
C SER A 176 -59.03 -8.05 36.27
#